data_AF-A0A831TZX1-F1
#
_entry.id   AF-A0A831TZX1-F1
#
_cell.length_a   1.000
_cell.length_b   1.000
_cell.length_c   1.000
_cell.angle_alpha   90.00
_cell.angle_beta   90.00
_cell.angle_gamma   90.00
#
_symmetry.space_group_name_H-M   'P 1'
#
loop_
_entity.id
_entity.type
_entity.pdbx_description
1 polymer ?
#
loop_
_entity_poly.entity_id
_entity_poly.type
_entity_poly.pdbx_seq_one_letter_code
_entity_poly.pdbx_strand_id
1 'polypeptide(L)'
;MTGTVWVATMWPRRTMTIRTIGVRQLKNEATQVVRAVREERVVYVITVNGSPVATLRPYSDRDIAGVDRGEAEAEIAAIERLAAVVGEAWLTMPSLSGPGGER
;
A
#
# COMPACT_ATOMS: atom_id res chain seq x y z
N MET A 1 -11.04 34.31 9.79
CA MET A 1 -9.99 33.92 8.83
C MET A 1 -9.34 32.63 9.32
N THR A 2 -9.95 31.49 9.02
CA THR A 2 -9.44 30.17 9.41
C THR A 2 -8.62 29.63 8.25
N GLY A 3 -7.31 29.86 8.31
CA GLY A 3 -6.37 29.32 7.34
C GLY A 3 -6.22 27.82 7.55
N THR A 4 -6.90 27.02 6.73
CA THR A 4 -6.70 25.58 6.65
C THR A 4 -5.26 25.32 6.21
N VAL A 5 -4.44 24.77 7.11
CA VAL A 5 -3.08 24.34 6.83
C VAL A 5 -3.16 23.06 5.99
N TRP A 6 -3.18 23.21 4.67
CA TRP A 6 -3.13 22.08 3.74
C TRP A 6 -1.70 21.56 3.66
N VAL A 7 -1.43 20.42 4.32
CA VAL A 7 -0.35 19.46 3.99
C VAL A 7 1.09 20.04 3.95
N ALA A 8 1.35 21.17 4.60
CA ALA A 8 2.66 21.86 4.53
C ALA A 8 3.62 21.53 5.70
N THR A 9 3.18 20.81 6.74
CA THR A 9 3.91 20.81 8.02
C THR A 9 5.03 19.75 8.14
N MET A 10 5.30 18.92 7.13
CA MET A 10 6.36 17.92 7.28
C MET A 10 6.93 17.42 5.94
N TRP A 11 7.70 18.23 5.20
CA TRP A 11 8.60 17.62 4.21
C TRP A 11 9.92 18.39 4.03
N PRO A 12 11.07 17.69 3.84
CA PRO A 12 12.40 18.30 3.81
C PRO A 12 12.62 19.16 2.56
N ARG A 13 13.36 20.25 2.72
CA ARG A 13 13.63 21.32 1.73
C ARG A 13 14.56 20.92 0.58
N ARG A 14 14.21 19.89 -0.20
CA ARG A 14 14.64 19.81 -1.61
C ARG A 14 13.54 20.46 -2.44
N THR A 15 13.88 21.36 -3.35
CA THR A 15 12.93 22.12 -4.18
C THR A 15 12.12 21.17 -5.06
N MET A 16 11.04 20.61 -4.53
CA MET A 16 10.08 19.82 -5.29
C MET A 16 9.05 20.76 -5.88
N THR A 17 8.88 20.72 -7.19
CA THR A 17 7.86 21.51 -7.89
C THR A 17 6.51 20.83 -7.67
N ILE A 18 5.56 21.54 -7.05
CA ILE A 18 4.19 21.08 -6.86
C ILE A 18 3.31 21.62 -7.99
N ARG A 19 2.52 20.75 -8.63
CA ARG A 19 1.59 21.10 -9.71
C ARG A 19 0.22 20.52 -9.42
N THR A 20 -0.84 21.11 -9.95
CA THR A 20 -2.20 20.57 -9.88
C THR A 20 -2.61 19.97 -11.21
N ILE A 21 -3.33 18.85 -11.20
CA ILE A 21 -3.89 18.22 -12.40
C ILE A 21 -5.29 17.69 -12.13
N GLY A 22 -6.23 17.94 -13.04
CA GLY A 22 -7.58 17.37 -12.95
C GLY A 22 -7.58 15.89 -13.32
N VAL A 23 -8.44 15.08 -12.69
CA VAL A 23 -8.52 13.63 -12.92
C VAL A 23 -8.73 13.26 -14.40
N ARG A 24 -9.47 14.07 -15.17
CA ARG A 24 -9.70 13.84 -16.60
C ARG A 24 -8.44 14.06 -17.43
N GLN A 25 -7.68 15.10 -17.11
CA GLN A 25 -6.40 15.38 -17.77
C GLN A 25 -5.37 14.32 -17.41
N LEU A 26 -5.30 13.92 -16.13
CA LEU A 26 -4.44 12.83 -15.67
C LEU A 26 -4.67 11.56 -16.48
N LYS A 27 -5.94 11.18 -16.73
CA LYS A 27 -6.27 10.01 -17.53
C LYS A 27 -5.71 10.10 -18.96
N ASN A 28 -5.73 11.27 -19.57
CA ASN A 28 -5.31 11.47 -20.96
C ASN A 28 -3.79 11.64 -21.10
N GLU A 29 -3.12 12.17 -20.07
CA GLU A 29 -1.70 12.52 -20.09
C GLU A 29 -0.87 11.67 -19.10
N ALA A 30 -1.40 10.53 -18.65
CA ALA A 30 -0.82 9.73 -17.56
C ALA A 30 0.66 9.43 -17.76
N THR A 31 1.06 9.00 -18.96
CA THR A 31 2.46 8.70 -19.29
C THR A 31 3.38 9.90 -19.14
N GLN A 32 2.94 11.08 -19.57
CA GLN A 32 3.74 12.31 -19.47
C GLN A 32 3.85 12.78 -18.03
N VAL A 33 2.74 12.70 -17.29
CA VAL A 33 2.69 13.04 -15.86
C VAL A 33 3.63 12.14 -15.06
N VAL A 34 3.58 10.82 -15.27
CA VAL A 34 4.47 9.87 -14.59
C VAL A 34 5.93 10.12 -14.98
N ARG A 35 6.21 10.44 -16.24
CA ARG A 35 7.56 10.81 -16.68
C ARG A 35 8.08 12.05 -15.95
N ALA A 36 7.28 13.11 -15.86
CA ALA A 36 7.64 14.33 -15.12
C ALA A 36 7.87 14.06 -13.62
N VAL A 37 7.03 13.20 -13.01
CA VAL A 37 7.26 12.77 -11.62
C VAL A 37 8.59 12.06 -11.48
N ARG A 38 8.94 11.15 -12.39
CA ARG A 38 10.19 10.39 -12.32
C ARG A 38 11.43 11.25 -12.60
N GLU A 39 11.39 12.02 -13.68
CA GLU A 39 12.56 12.72 -14.23
C GLU A 39 12.77 14.09 -13.58
N GLU A 40 11.68 14.85 -13.40
CA GLU A 40 11.73 16.22 -12.85
C GLU A 40 11.45 16.26 -11.34
N ARG A 41 11.16 15.10 -10.73
CA ARG A 41 10.81 14.97 -9.30
C ARG A 41 9.62 15.85 -8.89
N VAL A 42 8.69 16.07 -9.82
CA VAL A 42 7.47 16.85 -9.62
C VAL A 42 6.47 16.10 -8.74
N VAL A 43 5.73 16.84 -7.91
CA VAL A 43 4.59 16.32 -7.16
C VAL A 43 3.30 16.87 -7.76
N TYR A 44 2.40 15.99 -8.19
CA TYR A 44 1.08 16.38 -8.68
C TYR A 44 0.02 16.22 -7.60
N VAL A 45 -0.74 17.28 -7.34
CA VAL A 45 -2.00 17.22 -6.60
C VAL A 45 -3.11 16.96 -7.62
N ILE A 46 -3.77 15.82 -7.48
CA ILE A 46 -4.85 15.38 -8.35
C ILE A 46 -6.16 15.96 -7.82
N THR A 47 -6.94 16.60 -8.69
CA THR A 47 -8.20 17.24 -8.33
C THR A 47 -9.41 16.64 -9.06
N VAL A 48 -10.57 16.69 -8.40
CA VAL A 48 -11.89 16.39 -8.97
C VAL A 48 -12.78 17.61 -8.73
N ASN A 49 -13.31 18.21 -9.79
CA ASN A 49 -14.09 19.45 -9.74
C ASN A 49 -13.38 20.58 -8.97
N GLY A 50 -12.06 20.68 -9.10
CA GLY A 50 -11.23 21.68 -8.41
C GLY A 50 -10.80 21.29 -6.99
N SER A 51 -11.41 20.26 -6.39
CA SER A 51 -11.08 19.79 -5.04
C SER A 51 -9.93 18.77 -5.07
N PRO A 52 -8.89 18.91 -4.24
CA PRO A 52 -7.80 17.94 -4.16
C PRO A 52 -8.27 16.62 -3.56
N VAL A 53 -7.89 15.49 -4.17
CA VAL A 53 -8.31 14.14 -3.75
C VAL A 53 -7.16 13.15 -3.58
N ALA A 54 -6.02 13.39 -4.25
CA ALA A 54 -4.87 12.50 -4.19
C ALA A 54 -3.59 13.25 -4.57
N THR A 55 -2.45 12.63 -4.32
CA THR A 55 -1.13 13.12 -4.76
C THR A 55 -0.36 12.04 -5.48
N LEU A 56 0.23 12.37 -6.62
CA LEU A 56 1.24 11.54 -7.29
C LEU A 56 2.60 12.17 -7.04
N ARG A 57 3.49 11.42 -6.41
CA ARG A 57 4.84 11.87 -6.05
C ARG A 57 5.87 10.78 -6.40
N PRO A 58 7.15 11.14 -6.52
CA PRO A 58 8.20 10.16 -6.70
C PRO A 58 8.20 9.18 -5.52
N TYR A 59 8.42 7.91 -5.83
CA TYR A 59 8.61 6.88 -4.81
C TYR A 59 9.87 7.18 -3.98
N SER A 60 9.75 7.10 -2.66
CA SER A 60 10.84 7.27 -1.71
C SER A 60 11.24 5.93 -1.10
N ASP A 61 12.43 5.86 -0.52
CA ASP A 61 12.93 4.65 0.16
C ASP A 61 11.99 4.20 1.30
N ARG A 62 11.27 5.14 1.92
CA ARG A 62 10.26 4.84 2.94
C ARG A 62 9.01 4.19 2.36
N ASP A 63 8.65 4.52 1.12
CA ASP A 63 7.50 3.90 0.44
C ASP A 63 7.84 2.46 0.06
N ILE A 64 9.07 2.23 -0.43
CA ILE A 64 9.59 0.89 -0.74
C ILE A 64 9.55 0.02 0.51
N ALA A 65 10.17 0.48 1.60
CA ALA A 65 10.18 -0.25 2.87
C ALA A 65 8.78 -0.46 3.47
N GLY A 66 7.81 0.41 3.14
CA GLY A 66 6.41 0.25 3.53
C GLY A 66 5.70 -0.85 2.76
N VAL A 67 5.93 -0.95 1.44
CA VAL A 67 5.38 -2.02 0.60
C VAL A 67 5.97 -3.37 0.97
N ASP A 68 7.30 -3.46 1.09
CA ASP A 68 7.98 -4.71 1.45
C ASP A 68 7.46 -5.28 2.79
N ARG A 69 7.20 -4.39 3.75
CA ARG A 69 6.61 -4.78 5.04
C ARG A 69 5.18 -5.28 4.89
N GLY A 70 4.34 -4.59 4.12
CA GLY A 70 2.95 -5.00 3.90
C GLY A 70 2.85 -6.34 3.17
N GLU A 71 3.75 -6.59 2.21
CA GLU A 71 3.84 -7.89 1.52
C GLU A 71 4.26 -9.01 2.49
N ALA A 72 5.28 -8.79 3.32
CA ALA A 72 5.71 -9.75 4.33
C ALA A 72 4.61 -10.06 5.36
N GLU A 73 3.87 -9.05 5.82
CA GLU A 73 2.72 -9.24 6.72
C GLU A 73 1.61 -10.07 6.07
N ALA A 74 1.32 -9.83 4.78
CA ALA A 74 0.33 -10.59 4.04
C ALA A 74 0.74 -12.06 3.83
N GLU A 75 2.03 -12.31 3.60
CA GLU A 75 2.59 -13.66 3.47
C GLU A 75 2.49 -14.44 4.79
N ILE A 76 2.89 -13.83 5.91
CA ILE A 76 2.75 -14.44 7.24
C ILE A 76 1.28 -14.79 7.52
N ALA A 77 0.35 -13.87 7.25
CA ALA A 77 -1.08 -14.13 7.42
C ALA A 77 -1.61 -15.26 6.51
N ALA A 78 -1.00 -15.48 5.34
CA ALA A 78 -1.33 -16.63 4.48
C ALA A 78 -0.85 -17.95 5.12
N ILE A 79 0.36 -17.97 5.67
CA ILE A 79 0.91 -19.15 6.36
C ILE A 79 0.08 -19.50 7.59
N GLU A 80 -0.28 -18.52 8.42
CA GLU A 80 -1.10 -18.73 9.62
C GLU A 80 -2.48 -19.31 9.28
N ARG A 81 -3.11 -18.82 8.21
CA ARG A 81 -4.38 -19.38 7.73
C ARG A 81 -4.23 -20.84 7.30
N LEU A 82 -3.16 -21.18 6.60
CA LEU A 82 -2.90 -22.56 6.20
C LEU A 82 -2.63 -23.45 7.42
N ALA A 83 -1.84 -22.96 8.38
CA ALA A 83 -1.54 -23.67 9.62
C ALA A 83 -2.82 -23.97 10.42
N ALA A 84 -3.75 -23.02 10.49
CA ALA A 84 -5.06 -23.22 11.13
C ALA A 84 -5.87 -24.33 10.43
N VAL A 85 -5.95 -24.31 9.10
CA VAL A 85 -6.65 -25.35 8.31
C VAL A 85 -6.06 -26.73 8.57
N VAL A 86 -4.73 -26.83 8.59
CA VAL A 86 -4.04 -28.10 8.89
C VAL A 86 -4.32 -28.53 10.34
N GLY A 87 -4.22 -27.62 11.31
CA GLY A 87 -4.50 -27.91 12.72
C GLY A 87 -5.91 -28.46 12.95
N GLU A 88 -6.92 -27.82 12.37
CA GLU A 88 -8.31 -28.27 12.44
C GLU A 88 -8.51 -29.66 11.83
N ALA A 89 -7.85 -29.95 10.70
CA ALA A 89 -7.92 -31.25 10.05
C ALA A 89 -7.33 -32.38 10.92
N TRP A 90 -6.31 -32.08 11.73
CA TRP A 90 -5.71 -33.05 12.64
C TRP A 90 -6.56 -33.28 13.88
N LEU A 91 -7.23 -32.25 14.40
CA LEU A 91 -8.14 -32.35 15.57
C LEU A 91 -9.46 -33.07 15.24
N THR A 92 -9.88 -33.02 13.99
CA THR A 92 -11.08 -33.72 13.50
C THR A 92 -10.80 -35.14 13.02
N MET A 93 -9.53 -35.54 12.91
CA MET A 93 -9.17 -36.92 12.61
C MET A 93 -9.50 -37.78 13.83
N PRO A 94 -10.25 -38.89 13.68
CA PRO A 94 -10.48 -39.78 14.79
C PRO A 94 -9.13 -40.35 15.20
N SER A 95 -8.70 -40.06 16.44
CA SER A 95 -7.58 -40.78 17.03
C SER A 95 -7.89 -42.27 16.85
N LEU A 96 -7.07 -42.99 16.07
CA LEU A 96 -7.17 -44.44 15.98
C LEU A 96 -6.81 -45.03 17.35
N SER A 97 -7.76 -44.99 18.28
CA SER A 97 -7.77 -45.83 19.46
C SER A 97 -8.20 -47.21 18.98
N GLY A 98 -7.24 -47.96 18.44
CA GLY A 98 -7.42 -49.40 18.23
C GLY A 98 -7.47 -50.09 19.60
N PRO A 99 -8.47 -50.93 19.90
CA PRO A 99 -8.45 -51.72 21.12
C PRO A 99 -7.48 -52.89 20.96
N GLY A 100 -6.70 -53.17 22.01
CA GLY A 100 -6.17 -54.51 22.24
C GLY A 100 -4.73 -54.76 21.81
N GLY A 101 -3.78 -54.24 22.58
CA GLY A 101 -2.51 -54.91 22.81
C GLY A 101 -2.56 -55.60 24.18
N GLU A 102 -3.17 -56.78 24.27
CA GLU A 102 -2.99 -57.69 25.41
C GLU A 102 -2.61 -59.08 24.89
N ARG A 103 -1.33 -59.39 25.12
CA ARG A 103 -0.67 -60.70 25.29
C ARG A 103 -0.81 -61.75 24.20
#